data_AF-X0TEP7-F1
#
_entry.id   AF-X0TEP7-F1
#
_cell.length_a   1.000
_cell.length_b   1.000
_cell.length_c   1.000
_cell.angle_alpha   90.00
_cell.angle_beta   90.00
_cell.angle_gamma   90.00
#
_symmetry.space_group_name_H-M   'P 1'
#
loop_
_entity.id
_entity.type
_entity.pdbx_description
1 polymer ?
#
loop_
_entity_poly.entity_id
_entity_poly.type
_entity_poly.pdbx_seq_one_letter_code
_entity_poly.pdbx_strand_id
1 'polypeptide(L)'
;MPFGVDDVKTREHVPPKSIFAKEDRNPPLILPAHLACNQQQSGDDEIVGQLVAVAHGGHPDPERSRLQFEICDAGDSRDPVLMIRGTQLERLIWRWIRGFHAALYREYLPPETEWAIHIPFWRGSQDGDVVTVKPPLPQEA
;
A
#
# COMPACT_ATOMS: atom_id res chain seq x y z
N MET A 1 -17.04 -9.53 3.28
CA MET A 1 -18.43 -10.03 3.20
C MET A 1 -18.72 -10.47 1.77
N PRO A 2 -19.49 -11.54 1.56
CA PRO A 2 -20.04 -11.89 0.25
C PRO A 2 -20.99 -10.81 -0.26
N PHE A 3 -21.19 -10.73 -1.58
CA PHE A 3 -22.19 -9.84 -2.17
C PHE A 3 -23.62 -10.34 -1.91
N GLY A 4 -24.48 -9.47 -1.42
CA GLY A 4 -25.94 -9.58 -1.44
C GLY A 4 -26.53 -9.22 -2.80
N VAL A 5 -27.83 -9.53 -2.97
CA VAL A 5 -28.58 -9.26 -4.20
C VAL A 5 -28.77 -7.75 -4.43
N ASP A 6 -28.99 -7.00 -3.36
CA ASP A 6 -29.29 -5.55 -3.39
C ASP A 6 -28.05 -4.66 -3.17
N ASP A 7 -26.86 -5.27 -3.12
CA ASP A 7 -25.64 -4.51 -2.90
C ASP A 7 -25.32 -3.59 -4.08
N VAL A 8 -25.07 -2.31 -3.77
CA VAL A 8 -24.54 -1.35 -4.74
C VAL A 8 -23.08 -1.67 -5.00
N LYS A 9 -22.77 -2.03 -6.25
CA LYS A 9 -21.43 -2.43 -6.70
C LYS A 9 -20.73 -1.30 -7.44
N THR A 10 -19.44 -1.20 -7.20
CA THR A 10 -18.49 -0.37 -7.94
C THR A 10 -17.51 -1.25 -8.70
N ARG A 11 -16.71 -0.66 -9.59
CA ARG A 11 -15.64 -1.34 -10.32
C ARG A 11 -14.31 -0.78 -9.87
N GLU A 12 -13.56 -1.55 -9.10
CA GLU A 12 -12.31 -1.11 -8.49
C GLU A 12 -11.08 -1.68 -9.19
N HIS A 13 -10.03 -0.87 -9.30
CA HIS A 13 -8.76 -1.33 -9.83
C HIS A 13 -7.99 -2.02 -8.70
N VAL A 14 -7.58 -3.26 -8.93
CA VAL A 14 -6.77 -4.02 -7.97
C VAL A 14 -5.48 -4.45 -8.66
N PRO A 15 -4.35 -3.77 -8.38
CA PRO A 15 -4.15 -2.62 -7.50
C PRO A 15 -4.71 -1.31 -8.07
N PRO A 16 -4.79 -0.22 -7.27
CA PRO A 16 -5.26 1.08 -7.72
C PRO A 16 -4.48 1.60 -8.93
N LYS A 17 -5.17 2.22 -9.88
CA LYS A 17 -4.56 2.74 -11.12
C LYS A 17 -3.40 3.72 -10.89
N SER A 18 -3.39 4.41 -9.75
CA SER A 18 -2.38 5.41 -9.37
C SER A 18 -0.98 4.81 -9.23
N ILE A 19 -0.84 3.51 -8.94
CA ILE A 19 0.46 2.88 -8.73
C ILE A 19 1.17 2.49 -10.04
N PHE A 20 0.46 2.56 -11.17
CA PHE A 20 0.99 2.19 -12.48
C PHE A 20 1.43 3.44 -13.25
N ALA A 21 2.57 3.33 -13.93
CA ALA A 21 2.99 4.29 -14.96
C ALA A 21 1.90 4.44 -16.02
N LYS A 22 1.82 5.58 -16.70
CA LYS A 22 0.69 5.87 -17.59
C LYS A 22 0.55 4.83 -18.71
N GLU A 23 1.70 4.37 -19.19
CA GLU A 23 1.88 3.40 -20.27
C GLU A 23 1.45 1.99 -19.84
N ASP A 24 1.59 1.67 -18.54
CA ASP A 24 1.29 0.35 -17.95
C ASP A 24 -0.14 0.21 -17.44
N ARG A 25 -0.96 1.26 -17.56
CA ARG A 25 -2.37 1.27 -17.09
C ARG A 25 -3.31 0.39 -17.91
N ASN A 26 -2.77 -0.52 -18.70
CA ASN A 26 -3.48 -1.42 -19.59
C ASN A 26 -2.95 -2.86 -19.44
N PRO A 27 -2.90 -3.41 -18.20
CA PRO A 27 -3.93 -4.37 -17.79
C PRO A 27 -4.18 -4.42 -16.27
N PRO A 28 -4.89 -3.46 -15.64
CA PRO A 28 -5.30 -3.64 -14.26
C PRO A 28 -6.48 -4.62 -14.17
N LEU A 29 -6.42 -5.52 -13.19
CA LEU A 29 -7.56 -6.34 -12.83
C LEU A 29 -8.65 -5.43 -12.25
N ILE A 30 -9.82 -5.41 -12.88
CA ILE A 30 -10.97 -4.61 -12.43
C ILE A 30 -11.99 -5.55 -11.79
N LEU A 31 -12.18 -5.42 -10.48
CA LEU A 31 -13.07 -6.28 -9.70
C LEU A 31 -14.34 -5.54 -9.25
N PRO A 32 -15.48 -6.25 -9.14
CA PRO A 32 -16.62 -5.70 -8.41
C PRO A 32 -16.24 -5.50 -6.94
N ALA A 33 -16.67 -4.38 -6.36
CA ALA A 33 -16.51 -4.08 -4.94
C ALA A 33 -17.78 -3.44 -4.37
N HIS A 34 -18.13 -3.68 -3.11
CA HIS A 34 -19.21 -2.94 -2.46
C HIS A 34 -18.86 -1.45 -2.45
N LEU A 35 -19.82 -0.57 -2.73
CA LEU A 35 -19.60 0.88 -2.68
C LEU A 35 -18.98 1.33 -1.34
N ALA A 36 -19.54 0.86 -0.22
CA ALA A 36 -19.06 1.20 1.11
C ALA A 36 -17.63 0.71 1.37
N CYS A 37 -17.33 -0.55 1.00
CA CYS A 37 -15.97 -1.08 1.13
C CYS A 37 -14.99 -0.28 0.28
N ASN A 38 -15.36 0.06 -0.95
CA ASN A 38 -14.49 0.85 -1.84
C ASN A 38 -14.22 2.25 -1.27
N GLN A 39 -15.25 2.95 -0.81
CA GLN A 39 -15.11 4.27 -0.22
C GLN A 39 -14.20 4.28 1.03
N GLN A 40 -14.30 3.25 1.88
CA GLN A 40 -13.44 3.09 3.05
C GLN A 40 -11.96 2.92 2.69
N GLN A 41 -11.66 2.45 1.48
CA GLN A 41 -10.32 2.18 0.99
C GLN A 41 -9.68 3.35 0.24
N SER A 42 -10.46 4.36 -0.15
CA SER A 42 -10.01 5.50 -0.95
C SER A 42 -8.80 6.26 -0.37
N GLY A 43 -8.78 6.46 0.95
CA GLY A 43 -7.66 7.14 1.62
C GLY A 43 -6.36 6.33 1.57
N ASP A 44 -6.46 5.01 1.69
CA ASP A 44 -5.30 4.12 1.59
C ASP A 44 -4.73 4.09 0.16
N ASP A 45 -5.60 4.11 -0.85
CA ASP A 45 -5.20 4.12 -2.27
C ASP A 45 -4.50 5.42 -2.66
N GLU A 46 -4.96 6.53 -2.09
CA GLU A 46 -4.32 7.84 -2.23
C GLU A 46 -2.92 7.85 -1.58
N ILE A 47 -2.80 7.34 -0.35
CA ILE A 47 -1.52 7.20 0.36
C ILE A 47 -0.52 6.39 -0.46
N VAL A 48 -0.92 5.23 -0.99
CA VAL A 48 -0.03 4.40 -1.80
C VAL A 48 0.36 5.10 -3.10
N GLY A 49 -0.58 5.77 -3.76
CA GLY A 49 -0.27 6.55 -4.96
C GLY A 49 0.80 7.62 -4.70
N GLN A 50 0.69 8.33 -3.58
CA GLN A 50 1.68 9.31 -3.14
C GLN A 50 3.02 8.64 -2.79
N LEU A 51 3.01 7.51 -2.10
CA LEU A 51 4.22 6.75 -1.76
C LEU A 51 4.98 6.28 -3.01
N VAL A 52 4.26 5.73 -4.00
CA VAL A 52 4.85 5.33 -5.29
C VAL A 52 5.40 6.54 -6.02
N ALA A 53 4.68 7.67 -6.03
CA ALA A 53 5.20 8.89 -6.62
C ALA A 53 6.53 9.31 -5.97
N VAL A 54 6.63 9.33 -4.64
CA VAL A 54 7.87 9.62 -3.91
C VAL A 54 8.99 8.65 -4.29
N ALA A 55 8.71 7.35 -4.35
CA ALA A 55 9.70 6.33 -4.72
C ALA A 55 10.28 6.54 -6.12
N HIS A 56 9.54 7.18 -7.02
CA HIS A 56 9.98 7.52 -8.37
C HIS A 56 10.43 8.99 -8.52
N GLY A 57 10.80 9.66 -7.42
CA GLY A 57 11.31 11.04 -7.43
C GLY A 57 10.24 12.12 -7.57
N GLY A 58 8.97 11.76 -7.40
CA GLY A 58 7.85 12.69 -7.28
C GLY A 58 7.87 13.45 -5.95
N HIS A 59 7.30 14.65 -5.97
CA HIS A 59 7.26 15.54 -4.81
C HIS A 59 5.79 15.72 -4.39
N PRO A 60 5.35 15.14 -3.27
CA PRO A 60 3.97 15.28 -2.82
C PRO A 60 3.70 16.73 -2.40
N ASP A 61 2.55 17.25 -2.80
CA ASP A 61 2.07 18.57 -2.39
C ASP A 61 1.75 18.53 -0.88
N PRO A 62 2.44 19.32 -0.03
CA PRO A 62 2.23 19.30 1.42
C PRO A 62 0.78 19.61 1.84
N GLU A 63 0.04 20.42 1.07
CA GLU A 63 -1.34 20.81 1.40
C GLU A 63 -2.36 19.72 1.05
N ARG A 64 -1.98 18.77 0.19
CA ARG A 64 -2.85 17.69 -0.32
C ARG A 64 -2.33 16.30 0.04
N SER A 65 -1.14 16.22 0.60
CA SER A 65 -0.49 14.97 0.98
C SER A 65 -1.21 14.35 2.18
N ARG A 66 -1.53 13.06 2.06
CA ARG A 66 -1.95 12.22 3.19
C ARG A 66 -0.75 11.54 3.86
N LEU A 67 0.41 11.56 3.22
CA LEU A 67 1.65 11.07 3.82
C LEU A 67 2.04 11.96 5.00
N GLN A 68 2.25 11.32 6.14
CA GLN A 68 2.80 11.95 7.33
C GLN A 68 4.30 11.68 7.35
N PHE A 69 5.09 12.76 7.38
CA PHE A 69 6.53 12.67 7.42
C PHE A 69 7.03 13.04 8.82
N GLU A 70 8.03 12.31 9.29
CA GLU A 70 8.75 12.61 10.52
C GLU A 70 10.25 12.56 10.23
N ILE A 71 10.99 13.54 10.74
CA ILE A 71 12.45 13.51 10.69
C ILE A 71 12.91 12.84 11.98
N CYS A 72 13.68 11.76 11.84
CA CYS A 72 14.18 11.00 12.98
C CYS A 72 15.70 10.84 12.89
N ASP A 73 16.35 10.78 14.05
CA ASP A 73 17.74 10.37 14.12
C ASP A 73 17.78 8.83 14.03
N ALA A 74 18.35 8.29 12.95
CA ALA A 74 18.65 6.87 12.88
C ALA A 74 19.93 6.63 13.66
N GLY A 75 19.87 5.93 14.80
CA GLY A 75 20.95 5.91 15.82
C GLY A 75 22.39 5.71 15.31
N ASP A 76 22.60 4.96 14.23
CA ASP A 76 23.93 4.70 13.64
C ASP A 76 24.32 5.66 12.48
N SER A 77 23.40 6.51 12.02
CA SER A 77 23.60 7.48 10.95
C SER A 77 23.89 8.87 11.51
N ARG A 78 24.84 9.59 10.91
CA ARG A 78 25.05 11.02 11.19
C ARG A 78 24.01 11.92 10.54
N ASP A 79 23.33 11.42 9.51
CA ASP A 79 22.33 12.16 8.78
C ASP A 79 20.92 11.78 9.25
N PRO A 80 20.05 12.77 9.49
CA PRO A 80 18.67 12.51 9.87
C PRO A 80 17.94 11.79 8.73
N VAL A 81 17.09 10.83 9.10
CA VAL A 81 16.28 10.08 8.15
C VAL A 81 14.86 10.62 8.10
N LEU A 82 14.30 10.68 6.89
CA LEU A 82 12.88 11.01 6.69
C LEU A 82 12.06 9.71 6.76
N MET A 83 11.21 9.60 7.76
CA MET A 83 10.29 8.49 7.96
C MET A 83 8.90 8.85 7.49
N ILE A 84 8.24 7.90 6.83
CA ILE A 84 6.81 7.98 6.50
C ILE A 84 6.04 7.19 7.57
N ARG A 85 5.06 7.83 8.20
CA ARG A 85 4.25 7.25 9.26
C ARG A 85 2.83 6.96 8.84
N GLY A 86 2.19 6.09 9.63
CA GLY A 86 0.77 5.76 9.49
C GLY A 86 0.44 4.86 8.30
N THR A 87 1.43 4.42 7.53
CA THR A 87 1.22 3.58 6.35
C THR A 87 1.26 2.10 6.70
N GLN A 88 0.11 1.41 6.63
CA GLN A 88 0.04 -0.05 6.78
C GLN A 88 0.27 -0.75 5.44
N LEU A 89 1.44 -0.54 4.82
CA LEU A 89 1.71 -0.98 3.44
C LEU A 89 1.50 -2.50 3.25
N GLU A 90 1.88 -3.31 4.22
CA GLU A 90 1.66 -4.76 4.21
C GLU A 90 0.16 -5.12 4.12
N ARG A 91 -0.69 -4.43 4.87
CA ARG A 91 -2.15 -4.59 4.81
C ARG A 91 -2.68 -4.31 3.40
N LEU A 92 -2.14 -3.27 2.75
CA LEU A 92 -2.56 -2.85 1.41
C LEU A 92 -2.14 -3.84 0.34
N ILE A 93 -0.91 -4.35 0.41
CA ILE A 93 -0.43 -5.40 -0.50
C ILE A 93 -1.26 -6.67 -0.30
N TRP A 94 -1.52 -7.07 0.95
CA TRP A 94 -2.36 -8.23 1.25
C TRP A 94 -3.77 -8.10 0.70
N ARG A 95 -4.37 -6.91 0.78
CA ARG A 95 -5.66 -6.63 0.17
C ARG A 95 -5.62 -6.89 -1.35
N TRP A 96 -4.55 -6.50 -2.04
CA TRP A 96 -4.40 -6.77 -3.47
C TRP A 96 -4.19 -8.26 -3.76
N ILE A 97 -3.33 -8.94 -3.01
CA ILE A 97 -3.11 -10.39 -3.13
C ILE A 97 -4.43 -11.15 -2.98
N ARG A 98 -5.25 -10.78 -2.00
CA ARG A 98 -6.58 -11.38 -1.80
C ARG A 98 -7.52 -11.10 -2.97
N GLY A 99 -7.48 -9.90 -3.53
CA GLY A 99 -8.23 -9.56 -4.74
C GLY A 99 -7.80 -10.41 -5.94
N PHE A 100 -6.49 -10.56 -6.17
CA PHE A 100 -5.96 -11.45 -7.20
C PHE A 100 -6.37 -12.90 -6.99
N HIS A 101 -6.25 -13.40 -5.76
CA HIS A 101 -6.66 -14.75 -5.40
C HIS A 101 -8.14 -15.00 -5.70
N ALA A 102 -9.02 -14.09 -5.27
CA ALA A 102 -10.44 -14.19 -5.52
C ALA A 102 -10.79 -14.14 -7.03
N ALA A 103 -10.02 -13.39 -7.82
CA ALA A 103 -10.25 -13.32 -9.25
C ALA A 103 -9.81 -14.59 -10.00
N LEU A 104 -8.65 -15.13 -9.64
CA LEU A 104 -8.05 -16.30 -10.27
C LEU A 104 -8.76 -17.60 -9.87
N TYR A 105 -8.95 -17.80 -8.57
CA TYR A 105 -9.44 -19.05 -8.01
C TYR A 105 -10.94 -19.04 -7.71
N ARG A 106 -11.59 -17.86 -7.79
CA ARG A 106 -13.01 -17.69 -7.41
C ARG A 106 -13.29 -18.05 -5.95
N GLU A 107 -12.25 -17.96 -5.11
CA GLU A 107 -12.28 -18.34 -3.70
C GLU A 107 -11.75 -17.22 -2.80
N TYR A 108 -12.29 -17.15 -1.59
CA TYR A 108 -11.83 -16.20 -0.58
C TYR A 108 -10.54 -16.70 0.06
N LEU A 109 -9.51 -15.83 0.10
CA LEU A 109 -8.28 -16.09 0.85
C LEU A 109 -8.45 -15.63 2.30
N PRO A 110 -8.37 -16.54 3.30
CA PRO A 110 -8.60 -16.21 4.71
C PRO A 110 -7.66 -15.13 5.27
N PRO A 111 -8.12 -14.32 6.24
CA PRO A 111 -7.31 -13.27 6.81
C PRO A 111 -6.05 -13.74 7.52
N GLU A 112 -6.08 -14.95 8.05
CA GLU A 112 -5.05 -15.60 8.83
C GLU A 112 -4.01 -16.32 7.96
N THR A 113 -4.10 -16.19 6.64
CA THR A 113 -3.11 -16.77 5.72
C THR A 113 -1.79 -16.03 5.90
N GLU A 114 -0.87 -16.63 6.67
CA GLU A 114 0.45 -16.06 6.95
C GLU A 114 1.42 -16.34 5.81
N TRP A 115 1.92 -15.27 5.19
CA TRP A 115 3.11 -15.31 4.33
C TRP A 115 3.94 -14.05 4.54
N ALA A 116 5.26 -14.16 4.37
CA ALA A 116 6.14 -13.00 4.43
C ALA A 116 6.01 -12.17 3.15
N ILE A 117 5.48 -10.95 3.27
CA ILE A 117 5.61 -9.94 2.22
C ILE A 117 6.90 -9.16 2.50
N HIS A 118 7.75 -9.04 1.48
CA HIS A 118 8.89 -8.14 1.50
C HIS A 118 8.56 -6.88 0.73
N ILE A 119 8.58 -5.73 1.42
CA ILE A 119 8.33 -4.43 0.79
C ILE A 119 9.65 -3.85 0.25
N PRO A 120 9.62 -3.08 -0.85
CA PRO A 120 10.82 -2.49 -1.46
C PRO A 120 11.31 -1.22 -0.71
N PHE A 121 10.88 -1.04 0.53
CA PHE A 121 11.19 0.12 1.36
C PHE A 121 11.93 -0.33 2.62
N TRP A 122 12.75 0.58 3.17
CA TRP A 122 13.33 0.40 4.49
C TRP A 122 12.20 0.33 5.52
N ARG A 123 12.29 -0.61 6.45
CA ARG A 123 11.31 -0.76 7.54
C ARG A 123 11.85 -0.08 8.79
N GLY A 124 11.16 0.94 9.26
CA GLY A 124 11.41 1.55 10.56
C GLY A 124 10.42 1.05 11.61
N SER A 125 10.88 0.78 12.82
CA SER A 125 10.04 0.66 14.02
C SER A 125 10.56 1.63 15.08
N GLN A 126 9.66 2.35 15.74
CA GLN A 126 10.00 3.24 16.85
C GLN A 126 9.50 2.63 18.16
N ASP A 127 10.41 2.50 19.13
CA ASP A 127 10.11 2.12 20.51
C ASP A 127 10.66 3.22 21.43
N GLY A 128 9.76 4.07 21.94
CA GLY A 128 10.14 5.32 22.61
C GLY A 128 10.92 6.24 21.67
N ASP A 129 12.13 6.63 22.09
CA ASP A 129 13.04 7.48 21.30
C ASP A 129 13.95 6.66 20.35
N VAL A 130 13.89 5.33 20.41
CA VAL A 130 14.76 4.46 19.62
C VAL A 130 14.09 4.13 18.30
N VAL A 131 14.70 4.54 17.19
CA VAL A 131 14.31 4.15 15.84
C VAL A 131 15.21 3.03 15.35
N THR A 132 14.63 1.86 15.10
CA THR A 132 15.29 0.73 14.45
C THR A 132 14.91 0.71 12.97
N VAL A 133 15.91 0.77 12.08
CA VAL A 133 15.70 0.62 10.63
C VAL A 133 16.23 -0.73 10.14
N LYS A 134 15.48 -1.37 9.25
CA LYS A 134 15.86 -2.62 8.56
C LYS A 134 15.87 -2.36 7.06
N PRO A 135 16.98 -2.62 6.35
CA PRO A 135 17.04 -2.43 4.91
C PRO A 135 16.10 -3.42 4.19
N PRO A 136 15.63 -3.09 2.98
CA PRO A 136 14.94 -4.06 2.13
C PRO A 136 15.86 -5.24 1.81
N LEU A 137 15.30 -6.43 1.63
CA LEU A 137 16.09 -7.58 1.18
C LEU A 137 16.64 -7.31 -0.23
N PRO A 138 17.85 -7.81 -0.55
CA PRO A 138 18.37 -7.75 -1.91
C PRO A 138 17.38 -8.40 -2.87
N GLN A 139 16.95 -7.67 -3.90
CA GLN A 139 16.21 -8.25 -5.00
C GLN A 139 17.25 -8.80 -5.98
N GLU A 140 17.30 -10.13 -6.14
CA GLU A 140 18.07 -10.75 -7.23
C GLU A 140 17.43 -10.33 -8.56
N ALA A 141 18.27 -9.83 -9.47
CA ALA A 141 17.86 -9.38 -10.80
C ALA A 141 17.92 -10.52 -11.83
#